data_AF-A0AAP9UEC7-F1
#
_entry.id   AF-A0AAP9UEC7-F1
#
_cell.length_a   1.000
_cell.length_b   1.000
_cell.length_c   1.000
_cell.angle_alpha   90.00
_cell.angle_beta   90.00
_cell.angle_gamma   90.00
#
_symmetry.space_group_name_H-M   'P 1'
#
loop_
_entity.id
_entity.type
_entity.pdbx_description
1 polymer ?
#
loop_
_entity_poly.entity_id
_entity_poly.type
_entity_poly.pdbx_seq_one_letter_code
_entity_poly.pdbx_strand_id
1 'polypeptide(L)' 'MSEIDKTYNDLISNGAVSVFEPITEPWGQRTCYIADPEGKLTEVI' A
#
# COMPACT_ATOMS: atom_id res chain seq x y z
N MET A 1 13.90 -2.48 3.55
CA MET A 1 12.62 -2.66 2.82
C MET A 1 11.64 -3.25 3.82
N SER A 2 10.61 -2.49 4.19
CA SER A 2 9.60 -2.89 5.16
C SER A 2 8.75 -4.04 4.61
N GLU A 3 8.08 -4.81 5.48
CA GLU A 3 7.03 -5.75 5.05
C GLU A 3 5.94 -5.04 4.25
N ILE A 4 5.61 -3.80 4.62
CA ILE A 4 4.62 -2.97 3.89
C ILE A 4 5.09 -2.66 2.47
N ASP A 5 6.39 -2.39 2.26
CA ASP A 5 6.91 -2.18 0.91
C ASP A 5 6.79 -3.47 0.07
N LYS A 6 7.00 -4.64 0.68
CA LYS A 6 6.86 -5.93 -0.02
C LYS A 6 5.40 -6.21 -0.38
N THR A 7 4.50 -6.09 0.59
CA THR A 7 3.06 -6.28 0.40
C THR A 7 2.51 -5.32 -0.64
N TYR A 8 2.91 -4.04 -0.58
CA TYR A 8 2.55 -3.06 -1.59
C TYR A 8 3.02 -3.48 -2.99
N ASN A 9 4.29 -3.84 -3.16
CA ASN A 9 4.79 -4.26 -4.48
C ASN A 9 4.10 -5.52 -5.02
N ASP A 10 3.81 -6.48 -4.14
CA ASP A 10 3.06 -7.70 -4.51
C ASP A 10 1.65 -7.35 -4.98
N LEU A 11 0.92 -6.50 -4.24
CA LEU A 11 -0.43 -6.09 -4.59
C LEU A 11 -0.46 -5.30 -5.90
N ILE A 12 0.47 -4.37 -6.11
CA ILE A 12 0.61 -3.63 -7.38
C ILE A 12 0.90 -4.61 -8.53
N SER A 13 1.78 -5.59 -8.33
CA SER A 13 2.08 -6.60 -9.35
C SER A 13 0.88 -7.51 -9.66
N ASN A 14 -0.05 -7.66 -8.72
CA ASN A 14 -1.29 -8.42 -8.87
C ASN A 14 -2.46 -7.58 -9.42
N GLY A 15 -2.22 -6.32 -9.79
CA GLY A 15 -3.22 -5.46 -10.45
C GLY A 15 -3.95 -4.50 -9.52
N ALA A 16 -3.51 -4.36 -8.26
CA ALA A 16 -3.94 -3.24 -7.44
C ALA A 16 -3.42 -1.92 -8.00
N VAL A 17 -4.20 -0.86 -7.79
CA VAL A 17 -3.87 0.50 -8.18
C VAL A 17 -3.27 1.22 -6.99
N SER A 18 -2.08 1.80 -7.16
CA SER A 18 -1.49 2.64 -6.11
C SER A 18 -2.27 3.93 -5.95
N VAL A 19 -2.71 4.21 -4.71
CA VAL A 19 -3.37 5.47 -4.35
C VAL A 19 -2.43 6.34 -3.52
N PHE A 20 -1.75 5.74 -2.54
CA PHE A 20 -0.64 6.34 -1.82
C PHE A 20 0.47 5.31 -1.64
N GLU A 21 1.68 5.68 -2.05
CA GLU A 21 2.87 4.87 -1.85
C GLU A 21 3.17 4.70 -0.34
N PRO A 22 3.92 3.64 0.05
CA PRO A 22 4.28 3.45 1.45
C PRO A 22 5.09 4.62 1.99
N ILE A 23 4.58 5.24 3.05
CA ILE A 23 5.24 6.30 3.81
C ILE A 23 5.41 5.89 5.27
N THR A 24 6.43 6.46 5.91
CA THR A 24 6.64 6.28 7.34
C THR A 24 6.08 7.49 8.05
N GLU A 25 5.05 7.26 8.84
CA GLU A 25 4.35 8.28 9.61
C GLU A 25 5.23 8.81 10.75
N PRO A 26 4.97 10.03 11.25
CA PRO A 26 5.77 10.65 12.30
C PRO A 26 5.76 9.88 13.63
N TRP A 27 4.77 9.01 13.85
CA TRP A 27 4.72 8.09 14.99
C TRP A 27 5.42 6.73 14.74
N GLY A 28 6.08 6.56 13.59
CA GLY A 28 6.92 5.39 13.26
C GLY A 28 6.21 4.23 12.57
N GLN A 29 4.90 4.33 12.29
CA GLN A 29 4.16 3.34 11.51
C GLN A 29 4.45 3.49 10.01
N ARG A 30 4.46 2.39 9.27
CA ARG A 30 4.57 2.39 7.80
C ARG A 30 3.18 2.09 7.23
N THR A 31 2.65 2.96 6.39
CA THR A 31 1.29 2.80 5.83
C THR A 31 1.27 3.13 4.35
N CYS A 32 0.44 2.42 3.58
CA CYS A 32 0.13 2.75 2.19
C CYS A 32 -1.35 2.55 1.88
N TYR A 33 -1.82 3.13 0.77
CA TYR A 33 -3.18 2.94 0.28
C TYR A 33 -3.16 2.41 -1.16
N ILE A 34 -3.96 1.39 -1.38
CA ILE A 34 -4.20 0.82 -2.70
C ILE A 34 -5.69 0.78 -2.99
N ALA A 35 -6.05 0.66 -4.26
CA ALA A 35 -7.40 0.39 -4.68
C ALA A 35 -7.45 -0.85 -5.58
N ASP A 36 -8.52 -1.64 -5.44
CA ASP A 36 -8.84 -2.67 -6.44
C ASP A 36 -9.28 -2.02 -7.77
N PRO A 37 -9.30 -2.75 -8.90
CA PRO A 37 -9.78 -2.23 -10.18
C PRO A 37 -11.21 -1.67 -10.16
N GLU A 38 -12.03 -2.11 -9.21
CA GLU A 38 -13.40 -1.61 -8.97
C GLU A 38 -13.42 -0.29 -8.18
N GLY A 39 -12.26 0.24 -7.79
CA GLY A 39 -12.11 1.50 -7.05
C GLY A 39 -12.29 1.36 -5.54
N LYS A 40 -12.29 0.13 -5.01
CA LYS A 40 -12.39 -0.10 -3.56
C LYS A 40 -11.05 0.18 -2.90
N LEU A 41 -11.03 1.15 -1.99
CA LEU A 41 -9.84 1.53 -1.22
C LEU A 41 -9.55 0.53 -0.10
N THR A 42 -8.27 0.16 0.04
CA THR A 42 -7.72 -0.67 1.11
C THR A 42 -6.48 -0.02 1.70
N GLU A 43 -6.42 0.04 3.02
CA GLU A 43 -5.25 0.50 3.79
C GLU A 43 -4.36 -0.69 4.16
N VAL A 44 -3.05 -0.54 4.01
CA VAL A 44 -2.04 -1.54 4.38
C VAL A 44 -1.15 -0.96 5.49
N ILE A 45 -1.09 -1.65 6.64
CA ILE A 45 -0.36 -1.24 7.86
C ILE A 45 0.45 -2.37 8.48
#